data_AF-A0A6V7WZP5-F1
#
_entry.id   AF-A0A6V7WZP5-F1
#
_cell.length_a   1.000
_cell.length_b   1.000
_cell.length_c   1.000
_cell.angle_alpha   90.00
_cell.angle_beta   90.00
_cell.angle_gamma   90.00
#
_symmetry.space_group_name_H-M   'P 1'
#
loop_
_entity.id
_entity.type
_entity.pdbx_description
1 polymer ?
#
loop_
_entity_poly.entity_id
_entity_poly.type
_entity_poly.pdbx_seq_one_letter_code
_entity_poly.pdbx_strand_id
1 'polypeptide(L)'
;MGVEPDQLGCIISSQNLDSDVWIPVREITSNTIDSILNQFLKVAQSKKQDNGMLWGAPFLVSVSTIQRSNTPRRVHGRGRNSSSKQLKINDKSLIKIRNNDNYCLFYSLVATFIYATCLWPRWKFYDYIHSRFGMTNRFKKDTMDLMESIGAPLNLDSYDAEEWIPIVVEYWNLLNKGWFKVFIFGDLGEKPIYKYGPDNFDTPIILFYNKEHFDGVRRASDLFSQPYCLSCESVYNRKSNHSISCKSRCLTVQGLAQVSM
;
A
#
# COMPACT_ATOMS: atom_id res chain seq x y z
N MET A 1 -33.31 -1.24 -10.05
CA MET A 1 -33.02 -2.53 -9.38
C MET A 1 -31.70 -2.35 -8.66
N GLY A 2 -31.67 -2.65 -7.36
CA GLY A 2 -30.52 -2.42 -6.50
C GLY A 2 -29.33 -3.26 -6.95
N VAL A 3 -28.15 -2.68 -6.87
CA VAL A 3 -26.94 -3.31 -7.32
C VAL A 3 -26.29 -3.96 -6.10
N GLU A 4 -26.17 -5.29 -6.08
CA GLU A 4 -25.66 -6.03 -4.93
C GLU A 4 -24.12 -6.15 -4.99
N PRO A 5 -23.42 -5.89 -3.88
CA PRO A 5 -21.98 -6.08 -3.81
C PRO A 5 -21.60 -7.55 -3.77
N ASP A 6 -20.45 -7.90 -4.36
CA ASP A 6 -19.95 -9.28 -4.47
C ASP A 6 -18.83 -9.56 -3.46
N GLN A 7 -18.20 -8.53 -2.91
CA GLN A 7 -17.14 -8.64 -1.91
C GLN A 7 -17.30 -7.62 -0.78
N LEU A 8 -16.80 -7.96 0.40
CA LEU A 8 -16.87 -7.14 1.60
C LEU A 8 -15.59 -7.27 2.43
N GLY A 9 -15.07 -6.14 2.89
CA GLY A 9 -14.07 -6.05 3.95
C GLY A 9 -14.51 -5.02 4.99
N CYS A 10 -13.87 -5.01 6.15
CA CYS A 10 -14.17 -3.98 7.14
C CYS A 10 -13.00 -3.64 8.05
N ILE A 11 -13.02 -2.41 8.54
CA ILE A 11 -12.12 -1.92 9.58
C ILE A 11 -12.94 -1.71 10.84
N ILE A 12 -12.39 -2.14 11.97
CA ILE A 12 -12.98 -1.99 13.29
C ILE A 12 -12.03 -1.16 14.14
N SER A 13 -12.48 0.04 14.48
CA SER A 13 -11.70 1.02 15.24
C SER A 13 -12.35 1.25 16.59
N SER A 14 -11.56 1.35 17.66
CA SER A 14 -12.05 1.70 19.00
C SER A 14 -10.96 2.40 19.79
N GLN A 15 -11.35 3.26 20.74
CA GLN A 15 -10.40 3.89 21.66
C GLN A 15 -9.72 2.88 22.59
N ASN A 16 -10.33 1.69 22.77
CA ASN A 16 -9.79 0.60 23.57
C ASN A 16 -8.89 -0.35 22.75
N LEU A 17 -8.66 -0.04 21.46
CA LEU A 17 -7.75 -0.79 20.60
C LEU A 17 -6.46 0.00 20.43
N ASP A 18 -5.31 -0.65 20.65
CA ASP A 18 -4.00 -0.05 20.35
C ASP A 18 -3.82 0.20 18.84
N SER A 19 -4.52 -0.59 18.02
CA SER A 19 -4.60 -0.43 16.57
C SER A 19 -5.90 -0.99 16.02
N ASP A 20 -6.36 -0.42 14.90
CA ASP A 20 -7.56 -0.86 14.22
C ASP A 20 -7.46 -2.31 13.75
N VAL A 21 -8.57 -3.04 13.87
CA VAL A 21 -8.68 -4.42 13.41
C VAL A 21 -9.15 -4.39 11.99
N TRP A 22 -8.28 -4.82 11.09
CA TRP A 22 -8.59 -4.89 9.68
C TRP A 22 -9.01 -6.30 9.28
N ILE A 23 -10.16 -6.39 8.62
CA ILE A 23 -10.71 -7.60 8.01
C ILE A 23 -10.62 -7.39 6.50
N PRO A 24 -9.82 -8.21 5.79
CA PRO A 24 -9.58 -8.04 4.36
C PRO A 24 -10.87 -8.23 3.56
N VAL A 25 -10.91 -7.62 2.37
CA VAL A 25 -12.03 -7.80 1.46
C VAL A 25 -12.10 -9.24 0.99
N ARG A 26 -13.25 -9.88 1.16
CA ARG A 26 -13.52 -11.27 0.76
C ARG A 26 -14.83 -11.34 0.00
N GLU A 27 -14.97 -12.37 -0.83
CA GLU A 27 -16.23 -12.69 -1.49
C GLU A 27 -17.36 -12.84 -0.45
N ILE A 28 -18.51 -12.25 -0.75
CA ILE A 28 -19.70 -12.38 0.08
C ILE A 28 -20.26 -13.78 -0.17
N THR A 29 -20.05 -14.65 0.81
CA THR A 29 -20.58 -16.01 0.86
C THR A 29 -21.63 -16.09 1.96
N SER A 30 -22.34 -17.22 2.04
CA SER A 30 -23.29 -17.48 3.13
C SER A 30 -22.66 -17.38 4.53
N ASN A 31 -21.33 -17.55 4.65
CA ASN A 31 -20.60 -17.59 5.91
C ASN A 31 -19.82 -16.31 6.22
N THR A 32 -19.99 -15.25 5.41
CA THR A 32 -19.23 -13.99 5.57
C THR A 32 -19.53 -13.31 6.90
N ILE A 33 -20.80 -13.32 7.34
CA ILE A 33 -21.23 -12.76 8.63
C ILE A 33 -20.56 -13.49 9.79
N ASP A 34 -20.59 -14.82 9.79
CA ASP A 34 -19.98 -15.64 10.84
C ASP A 34 -18.46 -15.49 10.87
N SER A 35 -17.82 -15.33 9.71
CA SER A 35 -16.37 -15.11 9.62
C SER A 35 -15.97 -13.78 10.26
N ILE A 36 -16.73 -12.71 10.00
CA ILE A 36 -16.50 -11.38 10.58
C ILE A 36 -16.75 -11.40 12.09
N LEU A 37 -17.86 -12.01 12.52
CA LEU A 37 -18.19 -12.17 13.93
C LEU A 37 -17.13 -12.99 14.68
N ASN A 38 -16.66 -14.10 14.11
CA ASN A 38 -15.61 -14.91 14.71
C ASN A 38 -14.29 -14.14 14.85
N GLN A 39 -13.95 -13.31 13.85
CA GLN A 39 -12.75 -12.49 13.90
C GLN A 39 -12.89 -11.38 14.95
N PHE A 40 -14.07 -10.77 15.05
CA PHE A 40 -14.41 -9.82 16.10
C PHE A 40 -14.33 -10.44 17.50
N LEU A 41 -14.89 -11.64 17.69
CA LEU A 41 -14.86 -12.38 18.95
C LEU A 41 -13.44 -12.81 19.34
N LYS A 42 -12.60 -13.21 18.37
CA LYS A 42 -11.18 -13.53 18.60
C LYS A 42 -10.40 -12.33 19.12
N VAL A 43 -10.61 -11.15 18.54
CA VAL A 43 -10.00 -9.89 19.00
C VAL A 43 -10.49 -9.53 20.40
N ALA A 44 -11.79 -9.68 20.67
CA ALA A 44 -12.34 -9.44 22.01
C ALA A 44 -11.80 -10.42 23.06
N GLN A 45 -11.52 -11.67 22.68
CA GLN A 45 -10.98 -12.71 23.57
C GLN A 45 -9.49 -12.55 23.86
N SER A 46 -8.68 -12.15 22.87
CA SER A 46 -7.23 -11.96 23.07
C SER A 46 -6.91 -10.82 24.05
N LYS A 47 -7.82 -9.86 24.22
CA LYS A 47 -7.68 -8.69 25.10
C LYS A 47 -8.32 -8.87 26.49
N LYS A 48 -8.94 -10.01 26.80
CA LYS A 48 -9.48 -10.31 28.16
C LYS A 48 -8.43 -10.34 29.27
N GLN A 49 -7.13 -10.37 28.93
CA GLN A 49 -6.04 -10.40 29.92
C GLN A 49 -5.66 -9.00 30.46
N ASP A 50 -6.08 -7.91 29.83
CA ASP A 50 -5.65 -6.54 30.17
C ASP A 50 -6.85 -5.55 30.25
N ASN A 51 -7.84 -5.83 31.11
CA ASN A 51 -8.91 -4.94 31.62
C ASN A 51 -9.67 -3.96 30.68
N GLY A 52 -9.45 -3.98 29.36
CA GLY A 52 -10.08 -3.12 28.37
C GLY A 52 -10.86 -3.98 27.39
N MET A 53 -12.10 -4.31 27.74
CA MET A 53 -12.98 -4.97 26.78
C MET A 53 -13.31 -4.02 25.63
N LEU A 54 -13.31 -4.54 24.41
CA LEU A 54 -13.89 -3.90 23.22
C LEU A 54 -15.35 -3.46 23.45
N TRP A 55 -16.02 -4.10 24.40
CA TRP A 55 -17.38 -3.85 24.87
C TRP A 55 -17.54 -2.68 25.86
N GLY A 56 -16.42 -2.09 26.32
CA GLY A 56 -16.42 -1.02 27.33
C GLY A 56 -16.45 0.41 26.76
N ALA A 57 -16.32 0.57 25.44
CA ALA A 57 -16.36 1.86 24.76
C ALA A 57 -17.00 1.71 23.36
N PRO A 58 -17.51 2.80 22.76
CA PRO A 58 -17.97 2.76 21.38
C PRO A 58 -16.86 2.29 20.43
N PHE A 59 -17.25 1.52 19.42
CA PHE A 59 -16.37 1.13 18.31
C PHE A 59 -17.05 1.50 16.99
N LEU A 60 -16.24 1.82 15.99
CA LEU A 60 -16.66 2.14 14.64
C LEU A 60 -16.35 0.94 13.74
N VAL A 61 -17.35 0.48 12.99
CA VAL A 61 -17.15 -0.50 11.92
C VAL A 61 -17.32 0.22 10.59
N SER A 62 -16.23 0.35 9.84
CA SER A 62 -16.26 0.87 8.47
C SER A 62 -16.30 -0.32 7.51
N VAL A 63 -17.42 -0.49 6.82
CA VAL A 63 -17.62 -1.59 5.87
C VAL A 63 -17.38 -1.08 4.45
N SER A 64 -16.48 -1.75 3.74
CA SER A 64 -16.22 -1.51 2.32
C SER A 64 -16.80 -2.65 1.52
N THR A 65 -17.59 -2.33 0.50
CA THR A 65 -18.18 -3.32 -0.41
C THR A 65 -17.68 -3.07 -1.83
N ILE A 66 -17.38 -4.14 -2.55
CA ILE A 66 -16.88 -4.09 -3.94
C ILE A 66 -17.84 -4.91 -4.80
N GLN A 67 -18.11 -4.40 -6.00
CA GLN A 67 -18.93 -5.05 -7.01
C GLN A 67 -18.09 -5.24 -8.28
N ARG A 68 -18.09 -6.44 -8.85
CA ARG A 68 -17.26 -6.80 -10.02
C ARG A 68 -17.87 -6.38 -11.37
N SER A 69 -19.16 -6.05 -11.43
CA SER A 69 -19.83 -5.72 -12.70
C SER A 69 -19.75 -4.23 -13.05
N ASN A 70 -18.86 -3.91 -14.01
CA ASN A 70 -18.59 -2.63 -14.69
C ASN A 70 -17.30 -1.90 -14.26
N THR A 71 -16.13 -2.44 -14.58
CA THR A 71 -14.94 -1.60 -14.80
C THR A 71 -15.16 -0.79 -16.08
N PRO A 72 -15.02 0.56 -16.07
CA PRO A 72 -13.83 1.24 -15.56
C PRO A 72 -14.14 2.49 -14.72
N ARG A 73 -13.18 2.95 -13.89
CA ARG A 73 -12.88 4.38 -13.79
C ARG A 73 -11.57 4.64 -13.03
N ARG A 74 -10.55 4.90 -13.85
CA ARG A 74 -9.46 5.86 -13.66
C ARG A 74 -9.50 6.56 -12.30
N VAL A 75 -8.40 6.50 -11.58
CA VAL A 75 -8.02 7.52 -10.58
C VAL A 75 -7.90 8.88 -11.28
N HIS A 76 -9.01 9.53 -11.56
CA HIS A 76 -9.03 10.97 -11.74
C HIS A 76 -8.83 11.52 -10.35
N GLY A 77 -7.64 12.06 -10.08
CA GLY A 77 -7.41 12.86 -8.89
C GLY A 77 -8.41 14.02 -8.84
N ARG A 78 -9.57 13.79 -8.23
CA ARG A 78 -10.50 14.85 -7.84
C ARG A 78 -9.99 15.44 -6.53
N GLY A 79 -8.84 16.09 -6.61
CA GLY A 79 -8.46 17.10 -5.65
C GLY A 79 -9.35 18.32 -5.87
N ARG A 80 -10.10 18.73 -4.83
CA ARG A 80 -10.69 20.07 -4.75
C ARG A 80 -9.63 21.10 -5.16
N ASN A 81 -9.98 22.02 -6.06
CA ASN A 81 -9.16 23.18 -6.41
C ASN A 81 -8.89 24.03 -5.16
N SER A 82 -7.84 23.68 -4.44
CA SER A 82 -7.17 24.49 -3.44
C SER A 82 -5.81 24.75 -4.04
N SER A 83 -5.58 25.96 -4.56
CA SER A 83 -4.31 26.51 -5.05
C SER A 83 -3.08 25.63 -4.71
N SER A 84 -2.86 24.57 -5.49
CA SER A 84 -1.88 23.55 -5.15
C SER A 84 -0.56 23.95 -5.78
N LYS A 85 0.44 24.22 -4.95
CA LYS A 85 1.82 24.36 -5.43
C LYS A 85 2.19 23.07 -6.16
N GLN A 86 2.53 23.16 -7.44
CA GLN A 86 3.20 22.06 -8.13
C GLN A 86 4.43 21.66 -7.32
N LEU A 87 4.50 20.39 -6.94
CA LEU A 87 5.65 19.89 -6.22
C LEU A 87 6.83 19.76 -7.17
N LYS A 88 7.98 20.30 -6.77
CA LYS A 88 9.25 20.00 -7.43
C LYS A 88 9.65 18.58 -7.02
N ILE A 89 9.24 17.62 -7.83
CA ILE A 89 9.57 16.21 -7.61
C ILE A 89 11.00 15.96 -8.05
N ASN A 90 11.76 15.31 -7.19
CA ASN A 90 13.12 14.91 -7.50
C ASN A 90 13.10 13.65 -8.37
N ASP A 91 13.20 13.78 -9.69
CA ASP A 91 13.19 12.63 -10.62
C ASP A 91 14.20 11.52 -10.29
N LYS A 92 15.29 11.82 -9.57
CA LYS A 92 16.29 10.83 -9.14
C LYS A 92 15.80 9.90 -8.02
N SER A 93 14.70 10.26 -7.35
CA SER A 93 14.06 9.42 -6.32
C SER A 93 13.22 8.30 -6.93
N LEU A 94 12.92 8.40 -8.22
CA LEU A 94 12.05 7.47 -8.93
C LEU A 94 12.82 6.24 -9.42
N ILE A 95 12.20 5.08 -9.28
CA ILE A 95 12.53 3.87 -10.01
C ILE A 95 11.74 3.96 -11.30
N LYS A 96 12.37 4.53 -12.33
CA LYS A 96 11.74 4.80 -13.62
C LYS A 96 11.36 3.50 -14.31
N ILE A 97 10.06 3.30 -14.53
CA ILE A 97 9.54 2.15 -15.27
C ILE A 97 9.54 2.49 -16.76
N ARG A 98 10.20 1.64 -17.55
CA ARG A 98 10.29 1.75 -19.00
C ARG A 98 9.82 0.45 -19.62
N ASN A 99 8.52 0.31 -19.77
CA ASN A 99 7.85 -0.83 -20.39
C ASN A 99 7.18 -0.40 -21.70
N ASN A 100 6.94 -1.36 -22.59
CA ASN A 100 6.29 -1.14 -23.89
C ASN A 100 4.85 -1.67 -23.91
N ASP A 101 4.35 -2.15 -22.78
CA ASP A 101 3.00 -2.68 -22.56
C ASP A 101 2.26 -1.79 -21.55
N ASN A 102 1.02 -2.15 -21.21
CA ASN A 102 0.16 -1.34 -20.33
C ASN A 102 0.33 -1.71 -18.84
N TYR A 103 1.38 -2.47 -18.47
CA TYR A 103 1.54 -3.05 -17.13
C TYR A 103 2.34 -2.17 -16.16
N CYS A 104 2.42 -0.85 -16.40
CA CYS A 104 3.29 0.03 -15.61
C CYS A 104 2.96 0.02 -14.11
N LEU A 105 1.68 -0.20 -13.74
CA LEU A 105 1.25 -0.41 -12.35
C LEU A 105 1.96 -1.63 -11.73
N PHE A 106 1.88 -2.81 -12.36
CA PHE A 106 2.49 -4.04 -11.83
C PHE A 106 4.01 -3.98 -11.84
N TYR A 107 4.60 -3.43 -12.90
CA TYR A 107 6.05 -3.19 -12.94
C TYR A 107 6.50 -2.30 -11.77
N SER A 108 5.76 -1.22 -11.49
CA SER A 108 6.08 -0.32 -10.38
C SER A 108 5.95 -1.01 -9.03
N LEU A 109 4.88 -1.80 -8.85
CA LEU A 109 4.64 -2.62 -7.66
C LEU A 109 5.79 -3.61 -7.44
N VAL A 110 6.15 -4.43 -8.45
CA VAL A 110 7.24 -5.41 -8.33
C VAL A 110 8.58 -4.74 -8.07
N ALA A 111 8.91 -3.66 -8.79
CA ALA A 111 10.17 -2.96 -8.62
C ALA A 111 10.34 -2.42 -7.19
N THR A 112 9.28 -1.82 -6.64
CA THR A 112 9.30 -1.26 -5.27
C THR A 112 9.26 -2.33 -4.21
N PHE A 113 8.52 -3.42 -4.44
CA PHE A 113 8.53 -4.61 -3.58
C PHE A 113 9.94 -5.21 -3.48
N ILE A 114 10.58 -5.52 -4.60
CA ILE A 114 11.94 -6.08 -4.62
C ILE A 114 12.94 -5.12 -3.98
N TYR A 115 12.82 -3.82 -4.25
CA TYR A 115 13.68 -2.81 -3.62
C TYR A 115 13.53 -2.80 -2.10
N ALA A 116 12.31 -2.95 -1.58
CA ALA A 116 12.02 -2.92 -0.15
C ALA A 116 12.39 -4.24 0.58
N THR A 117 12.20 -5.39 -0.06
CA THR A 117 12.27 -6.70 0.63
C THR A 117 13.60 -7.44 0.41
N CYS A 118 14.20 -7.34 -0.78
CA CYS A 118 15.34 -8.19 -1.14
C CYS A 118 16.69 -7.64 -0.66
N LEU A 119 16.74 -6.39 -0.19
CA LEU A 119 17.93 -5.75 0.38
C LEU A 119 19.17 -5.83 -0.53
N TRP A 120 18.96 -5.85 -1.85
CA TRP A 120 20.03 -6.00 -2.81
C TRP A 120 20.94 -4.77 -2.85
N PRO A 121 22.24 -4.96 -3.11
CA PRO A 121 23.11 -3.84 -3.41
C PRO A 121 22.63 -3.14 -4.69
N ARG A 122 22.88 -1.83 -4.78
CA ARG A 122 22.38 -0.97 -5.86
C ARG A 122 22.69 -1.51 -7.26
N TRP A 123 23.87 -2.08 -7.47
CA TRP A 123 24.27 -2.63 -8.78
C TRP A 123 23.38 -3.81 -9.19
N LYS A 124 23.06 -4.72 -8.27
CA LYS A 124 22.22 -5.90 -8.56
C LYS A 124 20.78 -5.50 -8.86
N PHE A 125 20.24 -4.54 -8.10
CA PHE A 125 18.92 -3.99 -8.39
C PHE A 125 18.90 -3.27 -9.74
N TYR A 126 19.95 -2.52 -10.07
CA TYR A 126 20.09 -1.88 -11.38
C TYR A 126 20.11 -2.91 -12.50
N ASP A 127 20.88 -3.98 -12.36
CA ASP A 127 20.97 -5.05 -13.36
C ASP A 127 19.64 -5.78 -13.54
N TYR A 128 18.90 -5.97 -12.46
CA TYR A 128 17.55 -6.52 -12.48
C TYR A 128 16.57 -5.66 -13.29
N ILE A 129 16.47 -4.36 -12.96
CA ILE A 129 15.55 -3.43 -13.65
C ILE A 129 15.93 -3.25 -15.13
N HIS A 130 17.22 -3.26 -15.45
CA HIS A 130 17.72 -3.03 -16.81
C HIS A 130 18.01 -4.31 -17.59
N SER A 131 17.64 -5.49 -17.08
CA SER A 131 17.82 -6.77 -17.78
C SER A 131 19.28 -7.01 -18.20
N ARG A 132 20.24 -6.72 -17.30
CA ARG A 132 21.69 -6.86 -17.54
C ARG A 132 22.27 -8.06 -16.79
N PHE A 133 23.48 -8.47 -17.21
CA PHE A 133 24.36 -9.40 -16.49
C PHE A 133 23.66 -10.62 -15.86
N GLY A 134 23.04 -11.46 -16.70
CA GLY A 134 22.39 -12.70 -16.25
C GLY A 134 20.99 -12.51 -15.63
N MET A 135 20.49 -11.28 -15.53
CA MET A 135 19.11 -10.96 -15.13
C MET A 135 18.19 -10.73 -16.34
N THR A 136 18.55 -11.28 -17.52
CA THR A 136 17.83 -11.04 -18.77
C THR A 136 16.34 -11.36 -18.62
N ASN A 137 15.48 -10.38 -18.89
CA ASN A 137 14.02 -10.46 -18.78
C ASN A 137 13.46 -10.84 -17.41
N ARG A 138 14.27 -10.89 -16.35
CA ARG A 138 13.80 -11.35 -15.04
C ARG A 138 12.75 -10.42 -14.45
N PHE A 139 12.96 -9.11 -14.54
CA PHE A 139 11.98 -8.13 -14.06
C PHE A 139 10.63 -8.25 -14.77
N LYS A 140 10.64 -8.48 -16.09
CA LYS A 140 9.43 -8.77 -16.86
C LYS A 140 8.79 -10.09 -16.41
N LYS A 141 9.58 -11.15 -16.26
CA LYS A 141 9.08 -12.44 -15.81
C LYS A 141 8.39 -12.34 -14.44
N ASP A 142 9.07 -11.77 -13.44
CA ASP A 142 8.51 -11.63 -12.09
C ASP A 142 7.20 -10.79 -12.09
N THR A 143 7.09 -9.82 -13.01
CA THR A 143 5.85 -9.03 -13.21
C THR A 143 4.72 -9.87 -13.81
N MET A 144 5.02 -10.68 -14.82
CA MET A 144 4.05 -11.60 -15.42
C MET A 144 3.62 -12.67 -14.42
N ASP A 145 4.56 -13.23 -13.66
CA ASP A 145 4.29 -14.25 -12.63
C ASP A 145 3.37 -13.68 -11.53
N LEU A 146 3.56 -12.41 -11.13
CA LEU A 146 2.64 -11.73 -10.22
C LEU A 146 1.24 -11.61 -10.83
N MET A 147 1.14 -11.10 -12.06
CA MET A 147 -0.15 -10.91 -12.74
C MET A 147 -0.89 -12.23 -12.90
N GLU A 148 -0.20 -13.31 -13.29
CA GLU A 148 -0.76 -14.65 -13.38
C GLU A 148 -1.26 -15.14 -12.01
N SER A 149 -0.44 -14.98 -10.96
CA SER A 149 -0.76 -15.45 -9.61
C SER A 149 -2.01 -14.81 -9.01
N ILE A 150 -2.28 -13.55 -9.37
CA ILE A 150 -3.48 -12.82 -8.92
C ILE A 150 -4.64 -12.89 -9.91
N GLY A 151 -4.48 -13.59 -11.05
CA GLY A 151 -5.49 -13.70 -12.09
C GLY A 151 -5.77 -12.40 -12.85
N ALA A 152 -4.76 -11.53 -13.01
CA ALA A 152 -4.89 -10.30 -13.77
C ALA A 152 -4.96 -10.58 -15.27
N PRO A 153 -5.99 -10.07 -16.00
CA PRO A 153 -6.07 -10.22 -17.45
C PRO A 153 -4.90 -9.46 -18.11
N LEU A 154 -4.34 -10.00 -19.19
CA LEU A 154 -3.16 -9.45 -19.87
C LEU A 154 -3.49 -8.48 -21.03
N ASN A 155 -4.76 -8.25 -21.31
CA ASN A 155 -5.20 -7.54 -22.52
C ASN A 155 -6.01 -6.28 -22.20
N LEU A 156 -5.76 -5.65 -21.06
CA LEU A 156 -6.38 -4.37 -20.71
C LEU A 156 -5.55 -3.20 -21.23
N ASP A 157 -6.24 -2.12 -21.61
CA ASP A 157 -5.61 -0.86 -22.01
C ASP A 157 -4.95 -0.15 -20.83
N SER A 158 -5.42 -0.40 -19.61
CA SER A 158 -4.87 0.12 -18.36
C SER A 158 -5.38 -0.69 -17.16
N TYR A 159 -4.71 -0.53 -16.02
CA TYR A 159 -5.06 -1.21 -14.77
C TYR A 159 -5.36 -0.19 -13.68
N ASP A 160 -6.52 -0.34 -13.05
CA ASP A 160 -6.97 0.55 -11.99
C ASP A 160 -6.25 0.26 -10.67
N ALA A 161 -5.70 1.30 -10.04
CA ALA A 161 -5.06 1.19 -8.74
C ALA A 161 -6.04 0.75 -7.63
N GLU A 162 -7.29 1.21 -7.67
CA GLU A 162 -8.31 0.87 -6.67
C GLU A 162 -8.72 -0.61 -6.77
N GLU A 163 -8.66 -1.18 -7.97
CA GLU A 163 -8.99 -2.59 -8.23
C GLU A 163 -7.81 -3.52 -7.91
N TRP A 164 -6.62 -3.22 -8.45
CA TRP A 164 -5.52 -4.18 -8.49
C TRP A 164 -4.59 -4.12 -7.28
N ILE A 165 -4.43 -2.95 -6.66
CA ILE A 165 -3.55 -2.83 -5.48
C ILE A 165 -4.06 -3.65 -4.30
N PRO A 166 -5.36 -3.64 -3.94
CA PRO A 166 -5.86 -4.49 -2.87
C PRO A 166 -5.49 -5.94 -3.06
N ILE A 167 -5.74 -6.49 -4.25
CA ILE A 167 -5.47 -7.89 -4.59
C ILE A 167 -3.98 -8.22 -4.45
N VAL A 168 -3.11 -7.35 -4.98
CA VAL A 168 -1.65 -7.53 -4.87
C VAL A 168 -1.17 -7.47 -3.42
N VAL A 169 -1.66 -6.50 -2.64
CA VAL A 169 -1.28 -6.34 -1.23
C VAL A 169 -1.75 -7.54 -0.40
N GLU A 170 -2.97 -8.05 -0.62
CA GLU A 170 -3.44 -9.27 0.02
C GLU A 170 -2.55 -10.47 -0.30
N TYR A 171 -2.27 -10.65 -1.59
CA TYR A 171 -1.43 -11.75 -2.07
C TYR A 171 -0.04 -11.72 -1.42
N TRP A 172 0.60 -10.55 -1.34
CA TRP A 172 1.90 -10.43 -0.70
C TRP A 172 1.86 -10.59 0.82
N ASN A 173 0.84 -10.07 1.50
CA ASN A 173 0.67 -10.25 2.94
C ASN A 173 0.49 -11.73 3.29
N LEU A 174 -0.26 -12.49 2.47
CA LEU A 174 -0.42 -13.93 2.61
C LEU A 174 0.91 -14.68 2.45
N LEU A 175 1.70 -14.34 1.43
CA LEU A 175 2.95 -15.04 1.13
C LEU A 175 4.07 -14.73 2.11
N ASN A 176 4.25 -13.45 2.46
CA ASN A 176 5.45 -12.99 3.15
C ASN A 176 5.25 -12.80 4.65
N LYS A 177 4.04 -13.06 5.18
CA LYS A 177 3.65 -12.77 6.58
C LYS A 177 4.01 -11.34 7.03
N GLY A 178 4.06 -10.42 6.07
CA GLY A 178 4.38 -9.01 6.31
C GLY A 178 3.12 -8.16 6.34
N TRP A 179 3.29 -6.89 6.71
CA TRP A 179 2.26 -5.87 6.59
C TRP A 179 2.70 -4.82 5.57
N PHE A 180 2.35 -5.05 4.30
CA PHE A 180 2.60 -4.11 3.22
C PHE A 180 1.51 -3.05 3.15
N LYS A 181 1.91 -1.80 2.93
CA LYS A 181 0.98 -0.71 2.59
C LYS A 181 1.46 0.04 1.37
N VAL A 182 0.59 0.18 0.39
CA VAL A 182 0.86 0.93 -0.82
C VAL A 182 0.44 2.38 -0.62
N PHE A 183 1.30 3.30 -1.08
CA PHE A 183 1.04 4.73 -1.15
C PHE A 183 1.32 5.20 -2.57
N ILE A 184 0.37 5.88 -3.20
CA ILE A 184 0.54 6.50 -4.52
C ILE A 184 0.55 8.01 -4.34
N PHE A 185 1.62 8.66 -4.75
CA PHE A 185 1.72 10.11 -4.82
C PHE A 185 1.42 10.61 -6.23
N GLY A 186 0.73 11.75 -6.32
CA GLY A 186 0.53 12.48 -7.56
C GLY A 186 1.49 13.66 -7.67
N ASP A 187 1.44 14.37 -8.79
CA ASP A 187 2.20 15.60 -9.05
C ASP A 187 1.72 16.82 -8.24
N LEU A 188 0.58 16.67 -7.55
CA LEU A 188 -0.06 17.70 -6.75
C LEU A 188 -0.14 17.30 -5.28
N GLY A 189 0.39 18.17 -4.41
CA GLY A 189 0.26 18.04 -2.97
C GLY A 189 1.11 16.94 -2.33
N GLU A 190 1.45 17.14 -1.07
CA GLU A 190 2.38 16.27 -0.35
C GLU A 190 1.71 14.98 0.15
N LYS A 191 0.39 14.86 0.03
CA LYS A 191 -0.37 13.69 0.49
C LYS A 191 -0.49 12.64 -0.62
N PRO A 192 -0.53 11.34 -0.27
CA PRO A 192 -0.86 10.30 -1.23
C PRO A 192 -2.25 10.57 -1.83
N ILE A 193 -2.37 10.42 -3.15
CA ILE A 193 -3.66 10.44 -3.86
C ILE A 193 -4.42 9.14 -3.67
N TYR A 194 -3.72 8.06 -3.32
CA TYR A 194 -4.29 6.76 -3.00
C TYR A 194 -3.40 6.02 -2.00
N LYS A 195 -4.02 5.20 -1.14
CA LYS A 195 -3.33 4.30 -0.22
C LYS A 195 -4.17 3.07 0.09
N TYR A 196 -3.53 1.92 0.26
CA TYR A 196 -4.20 0.68 0.66
C TYR A 196 -3.26 -0.20 1.48
N GLY A 197 -3.78 -0.76 2.57
CA GLY A 197 -3.06 -1.62 3.51
C GLY A 197 -3.25 -1.19 4.98
N PRO A 198 -2.82 -2.03 5.93
CA PRO A 198 -3.03 -1.82 7.36
C PRO A 198 -2.35 -0.54 7.87
N ASP A 199 -2.87 0.07 8.95
CA ASP A 199 -2.24 1.26 9.54
C ASP A 199 -0.92 0.95 10.28
N ASN A 200 -0.80 -0.26 10.83
CA ASN A 200 0.41 -0.81 11.44
C ASN A 200 1.30 -1.54 10.42
N PHE A 201 1.54 -0.93 9.27
CA PHE A 201 2.40 -1.51 8.23
C PHE A 201 3.89 -1.45 8.59
N ASP A 202 4.64 -2.46 8.15
CA ASP A 202 6.10 -2.53 8.32
C ASP A 202 6.83 -2.14 7.03
N THR A 203 6.26 -2.50 5.89
CA THR A 203 6.91 -2.31 4.58
C THR A 203 6.07 -1.41 3.67
N PRO A 204 6.46 -0.13 3.52
CA PRO A 204 5.78 0.76 2.60
C PRO A 204 6.20 0.48 1.15
N ILE A 205 5.22 0.37 0.28
CA ILE A 205 5.38 0.28 -1.17
C ILE A 205 4.94 1.62 -1.74
N ILE A 206 5.89 2.40 -2.29
CA ILE A 206 5.63 3.80 -2.63
C ILE A 206 5.69 3.96 -4.15
N LEU A 207 4.60 4.41 -4.74
CA LEU A 207 4.48 4.66 -6.17
C LEU A 207 4.28 6.15 -6.44
N PHE A 208 4.59 6.54 -7.67
CA PHE A 208 4.33 7.87 -8.19
C PHE A 208 3.54 7.77 -9.49
N TYR A 209 2.42 8.49 -9.57
CA TYR A 209 1.54 8.51 -10.74
C TYR A 209 1.57 9.88 -11.41
N ASN A 210 1.92 9.90 -12.69
CA ASN A 210 1.93 11.12 -13.49
C ASN A 210 1.75 10.78 -14.97
N LYS A 211 0.96 11.59 -15.70
CA LYS A 211 0.69 11.43 -17.14
C LYS A 211 0.29 9.99 -17.51
N GLU A 212 -0.66 9.43 -16.79
CA GLU A 212 -1.17 8.07 -17.01
C GLU A 212 -0.11 6.94 -16.85
N HIS A 213 1.01 7.22 -16.20
CA HIS A 213 2.09 6.25 -15.97
C HIS A 213 2.44 6.12 -14.49
N PHE A 214 2.75 4.89 -14.07
CA PHE A 214 3.27 4.61 -12.73
C PHE A 214 4.79 4.43 -12.76
N ASP A 215 5.46 5.10 -11.84
CA ASP A 215 6.86 4.87 -11.46
C ASP A 215 6.93 4.37 -10.01
N GLY A 216 8.00 3.64 -9.68
CA GLY A 216 8.31 3.34 -8.29
C GLY A 216 8.99 4.52 -7.58
N VAL A 217 8.90 4.59 -6.25
CA VAL A 217 9.62 5.57 -5.43
C VAL A 217 10.45 4.83 -4.39
N ARG A 218 11.74 5.15 -4.29
CA ARG A 218 12.63 4.48 -3.32
C ARG A 218 12.27 4.83 -1.88
N ARG A 219 12.05 6.12 -1.61
CA ARG A 219 11.68 6.68 -0.30
C ARG A 219 10.87 7.94 -0.49
N ALA A 220 9.80 8.14 0.29
CA ALA A 220 9.01 9.37 0.25
C ALA A 220 9.86 10.62 0.52
N SER A 221 10.83 10.54 1.44
CA SER A 221 11.72 11.68 1.72
C SER A 221 12.56 12.12 0.53
N ASP A 222 12.95 11.18 -0.34
CA ASP A 222 13.71 11.51 -1.55
C ASP A 222 12.83 12.23 -2.58
N LEU A 223 11.53 11.88 -2.63
CA LEU A 223 10.53 12.48 -3.52
C LEU A 223 10.34 13.97 -3.23
N PHE A 224 10.25 14.32 -1.95
CA PHE A 224 10.02 15.70 -1.49
C PHE A 224 11.31 16.48 -1.17
N SER A 225 12.47 15.81 -1.22
CA SER A 225 13.76 16.36 -0.77
C SER A 225 13.72 16.89 0.67
N GLN A 226 12.82 16.33 1.48
CA GLN A 226 12.60 16.67 2.90
C GLN A 226 12.20 15.40 3.64
N PRO A 227 12.50 15.26 4.94
CA PRO A 227 11.99 14.15 5.73
C PRO A 227 10.47 14.08 5.64
N TYR A 228 9.94 12.90 5.30
CA TYR A 228 8.51 12.66 5.16
C TYR A 228 8.05 11.55 6.09
N CYS A 229 6.88 11.73 6.71
CA CYS A 229 6.24 10.73 7.54
C CYS A 229 5.05 10.12 6.80
N LEU A 230 5.12 8.83 6.48
CA LEU A 230 4.03 8.12 5.81
C LEU A 230 2.78 7.99 6.69
N SER A 231 2.94 7.84 8.01
CA SER A 231 1.80 7.70 8.92
C SER A 231 1.08 9.02 9.17
N CYS A 232 1.81 10.15 9.22
CA CYS A 232 1.23 11.49 9.37
C CYS A 232 0.89 12.15 8.03
N GLU A 233 1.37 11.58 6.93
CA GLU A 233 1.21 12.09 5.56
C GLU A 233 1.66 13.55 5.40
N SER A 234 2.86 13.86 5.93
CA SER A 234 3.39 15.21 5.93
C SER A 234 4.92 15.25 5.94
N VAL A 235 5.49 16.28 5.33
CA VAL A 235 6.91 16.64 5.51
C VAL A 235 7.17 17.18 6.92
N TYR A 236 8.40 17.06 7.40
CA TYR A 236 8.83 17.63 8.68
C TYR A 236 10.30 18.06 8.66
N ASN A 237 10.62 19.08 9.46
CA ASN A 237 11.97 19.67 9.49
C ASN A 237 12.94 18.96 10.45
N ARG A 238 12.45 18.50 11.61
CA ARG A 238 13.29 17.89 12.66
C ARG A 238 12.65 16.62 13.19
N LYS A 239 13.40 15.51 13.16
CA LYS A 239 12.97 14.19 13.66
C LYS A 239 12.53 14.26 15.12
N SER A 240 13.31 14.92 15.98
CA SER A 240 13.05 15.06 17.43
C SER A 240 11.69 15.72 17.74
N ASN A 241 11.33 16.73 16.96
CA ASN A 241 10.07 17.45 17.16
C ASN A 241 8.92 16.62 16.64
N HIS A 242 9.10 15.96 15.49
CA HIS A 242 8.08 15.12 14.90
C HIS A 242 7.78 13.87 15.75
N SER A 243 8.79 13.23 16.35
CA SER A 243 8.59 12.05 17.18
C SER A 243 7.75 12.31 18.43
N ILE A 244 7.76 13.54 18.96
CA ILE A 244 6.94 13.94 20.11
C ILE A 244 5.46 14.07 19.71
N SER A 245 5.18 14.59 18.52
CA SER A 245 3.81 14.85 18.03
C SER A 245 3.23 13.75 17.14
N CYS A 246 4.05 12.83 16.63
CA CYS A 246 3.60 11.74 15.75
C CYS A 246 2.79 10.73 16.58
N LYS A 247 1.49 10.62 16.30
CA LYS A 247 0.57 9.67 16.95
C LYS A 247 1.04 8.21 16.79
N SER A 248 1.69 7.90 15.68
CA SER A 248 2.25 6.59 15.39
C SER A 248 3.60 6.33 16.08
N ARG A 249 4.04 7.23 16.98
CA ARG A 249 5.36 7.22 17.65
C ARG A 249 6.46 6.82 16.67
N CYS A 250 6.58 7.59 15.60
CA CYS A 250 7.50 7.38 14.49
C CYS A 250 8.95 7.28 14.99
N LEU A 251 9.34 6.12 15.54
CA LEU A 251 10.69 5.77 15.95
C LEU A 251 11.46 5.51 14.67
N THR A 252 11.93 6.59 14.07
CA THR A 252 13.06 6.61 13.16
C THR A 252 13.16 5.45 12.18
N VAL A 253 12.70 5.71 10.97
CA VAL A 253 13.30 5.17 9.74
C VAL A 253 14.81 5.44 9.78
N GLN A 254 15.61 4.41 10.08
CA GLN A 254 17.02 4.26 9.67
C GLN A 254 17.51 2.83 9.91
N GLY A 255 17.78 2.12 8.82
CA GLY A 255 18.64 0.93 8.80
C GLY A 255 17.91 -0.38 9.06
N LEU A 256 18.12 -1.33 8.15
CA LEU A 256 18.36 -2.72 8.51
C LEU A 256 18.72 -2.85 9.99
N ALA A 257 17.94 -3.63 10.73
CA ALA A 257 18.40 -4.15 12.00
C ALA A 257 19.74 -4.85 11.74
N GLN A 258 20.84 -4.20 12.11
CA GLN A 258 22.04 -4.92 12.50
C GLN A 258 21.65 -5.69 13.75
N VAL A 259 21.31 -6.97 13.56
CA VAL A 259 21.45 -7.94 14.65
C VAL A 259 22.95 -8.14 14.80
N SER A 260 23.52 -7.42 15.76
CA SER A 260 24.86 -7.68 16.27
C SER A 260 24.71 -8.57 17.49
N MET A 261 24.94 -9.86 17.27
CA MET A 261 25.49 -10.94 18.12
C MET A 261 24.82 -12.27 17.76
#